data_AF-A0A2V7VKE1-F1
#
_entry.id   AF-A0A2V7VKE1-F1
#
_cell.length_a   1.000
_cell.length_b   1.000
_cell.length_c   1.000
_cell.angle_alpha   90.00
_cell.angle_beta   90.00
_cell.angle_gamma   90.00
#
_symmetry.space_group_name_H-M   'P 1'
#
loop_
_entity.id
_entity.type
_entity.pdbx_description
1 polymer ?
#
loop_
_entity_poly.entity_id
_entity_poly.type
_entity_poly.pdbx_seq_one_letter_code
_entity_poly.pdbx_strand_id
1 'polypeptide(L)'
;MRRGVILVLLLTGCGSESTGPTAPDPILVGAGDISSCANDGDEATARILDDGVFPPGAPAERGLVFTLGDNAYDTGSPGEFTACYDPTWGRHRSRTRPAPGNHDYITPGAQG
;
A
#
# COMPACT_ATOMS: atom_id res chain seq x y z
N MET A 1 -52.07 -32.15 43.03
CA MET A 1 -51.43 -30.86 42.65
C MET A 1 -49.93 -31.12 42.53
N ARG A 2 -49.40 -31.16 41.30
CA ARG A 2 -47.97 -31.45 41.04
C ARG A 2 -47.20 -30.13 41.13
N ARG A 3 -46.35 -29.97 42.14
CA ARG A 3 -45.39 -28.85 42.18
C ARG A 3 -44.20 -29.24 41.32
N GLY A 4 -44.17 -28.71 40.09
CA GLY A 4 -43.08 -28.89 39.15
C GLY A 4 -41.83 -28.16 39.62
N VAL A 5 -40.68 -28.80 39.48
CA VAL A 5 -39.36 -28.19 39.65
C VAL A 5 -38.97 -27.59 38.30
N ILE A 6 -38.79 -26.28 38.23
CA ILE A 6 -38.20 -25.62 37.06
C ILE A 6 -36.69 -25.69 37.25
N LEU A 7 -36.03 -26.52 36.45
CA LEU A 7 -34.57 -26.54 36.33
C LEU A 7 -34.16 -25.42 35.38
N VAL A 8 -33.59 -24.34 35.92
CA VAL A 8 -32.95 -23.29 35.11
C VAL A 8 -31.52 -23.75 34.82
N LEU A 9 -31.27 -24.23 33.60
CA LEU A 9 -29.91 -24.40 33.10
C LEU A 9 -29.36 -23.02 32.72
N LEU A 10 -28.46 -22.49 33.55
CA LEU A 10 -27.57 -21.41 33.15
C LEU A 10 -26.51 -22.00 32.23
N LEU A 11 -26.70 -21.88 30.92
CA LEU A 11 -25.65 -22.13 29.93
C LEU A 11 -24.65 -20.99 30.05
N THR A 12 -23.63 -21.16 30.90
CA THR A 12 -22.43 -20.33 30.86
C THR A 12 -21.73 -20.63 29.55
N GLY A 13 -22.11 -19.94 28.48
CA GLY A 13 -21.37 -19.95 27.23
C GLY A 13 -19.97 -19.43 27.54
N CYS A 14 -18.98 -20.31 27.48
CA CYS A 14 -17.60 -19.89 27.37
C CYS A 14 -17.48 -19.27 25.98
N GLY A 15 -17.69 -17.96 25.88
CA GLY A 15 -17.34 -17.21 24.69
C GLY A 15 -15.83 -17.35 24.55
N SER A 16 -15.39 -18.22 23.64
CA SER A 16 -14.01 -18.19 23.18
C SER A 16 -13.81 -16.85 22.48
N GLU A 17 -13.34 -15.85 23.21
CA GLU A 17 -12.73 -14.68 22.58
C GLU A 17 -11.62 -15.22 21.68
N SER A 18 -11.72 -14.90 20.39
CA SER A 18 -10.64 -15.17 19.45
C SER A 18 -9.43 -14.36 19.89
N THR A 19 -8.53 -14.99 20.64
CA THR A 19 -7.19 -14.47 20.99
C THR A 19 -6.23 -14.53 19.80
N GLY A 20 -6.75 -14.67 18.58
CA GLY A 20 -5.97 -14.48 17.37
C GLY A 20 -5.32 -13.10 17.38
N PRO A 21 -4.08 -12.96 16.92
CA PRO A 21 -3.43 -11.66 16.86
C PRO A 21 -4.30 -10.69 16.05
N THR A 22 -4.62 -9.53 16.62
CA THR A 22 -5.25 -8.42 15.91
C THR A 22 -4.39 -8.11 14.69
N ALA A 23 -5.00 -8.13 13.50
CA ALA A 23 -4.31 -7.68 12.30
C ALA A 23 -3.87 -6.21 12.53
N PRO A 24 -2.61 -5.84 12.24
CA PRO A 24 -2.17 -4.47 12.43
C PRO A 24 -2.94 -3.53 11.51
N ASP A 25 -3.00 -2.27 11.90
CA ASP A 25 -3.73 -1.23 11.17
C ASP A 25 -3.22 -1.10 9.72
N PRO A 26 -4.12 -0.96 8.72
CA PRO A 26 -3.72 -0.76 7.34
C PRO A 26 -3.08 0.62 7.16
N ILE A 27 -2.06 0.69 6.29
CA ILE A 27 -1.38 1.93 5.94
C ILE A 27 -1.73 2.33 4.51
N LEU A 28 -2.14 3.58 4.32
CA LEU A 28 -2.35 4.20 3.02
C LEU A 28 -1.60 5.53 2.96
N VAL A 29 -0.68 5.67 2.02
CA VAL A 29 0.14 6.87 1.82
C VAL A 29 0.04 7.36 0.37
N GLY A 30 0.14 8.69 0.18
CA GLY A 30 0.11 9.33 -1.13
C GLY A 30 1.46 9.90 -1.53
N ALA A 31 1.83 9.80 -2.81
CA ALA A 31 3.00 10.45 -3.40
C ALA A 31 2.76 10.84 -4.87
N GLY A 32 3.35 11.92 -5.35
CA GLY A 32 3.31 12.35 -6.75
C GLY A 32 4.67 12.89 -7.17
N ASP A 33 4.79 13.29 -8.43
CA ASP A 33 6.02 13.88 -8.98
C ASP A 33 7.24 12.97 -8.67
N ILE A 34 7.16 11.71 -9.08
CA ILE A 34 7.92 10.63 -8.43
C ILE A 34 9.34 10.51 -8.94
N SER A 35 9.56 10.05 -10.17
CA SER A 35 10.90 9.63 -10.62
C SER A 35 11.44 10.51 -11.72
N SER A 36 12.70 10.92 -11.58
CA SER A 36 13.45 11.64 -12.60
C SER A 36 14.91 11.19 -12.56
N CYS A 37 15.49 10.89 -13.72
CA CYS A 37 16.92 10.59 -13.83
C CYS A 37 17.83 11.81 -13.58
N ALA A 38 17.26 12.99 -13.30
CA ALA A 38 18.01 14.24 -13.16
C ALA A 38 18.51 14.51 -11.72
N ASN A 39 17.99 13.81 -10.71
CA ASN A 39 18.33 14.01 -9.30
C ASN A 39 17.99 12.79 -8.45
N ASP A 40 18.47 12.78 -7.21
CA ASP A 40 18.31 11.62 -6.31
C ASP A 40 17.10 11.73 -5.35
N GLY A 41 16.11 12.57 -5.71
CA GLY A 41 14.93 12.83 -4.89
C GLY A 41 14.04 11.60 -4.75
N ASP A 42 13.97 10.79 -5.80
CA ASP A 42 13.14 9.60 -5.86
C ASP A 42 13.72 8.47 -5.01
N GLU A 43 15.04 8.29 -4.91
CA GLU A 43 15.63 7.40 -3.91
C GLU A 43 15.39 7.91 -2.49
N ALA A 44 15.46 9.21 -2.25
CA ALA A 44 15.21 9.77 -0.92
C ALA A 44 13.78 9.49 -0.45
N THR A 45 12.77 9.72 -1.30
CA THR A 45 11.37 9.40 -0.96
C THR A 45 11.15 7.90 -0.86
N ALA A 46 11.76 7.09 -1.73
CA ALA A 46 11.63 5.65 -1.65
C ALA A 46 12.23 5.07 -0.34
N ARG A 47 13.28 5.68 0.22
CA ARG A 47 13.81 5.34 1.55
C ARG A 47 12.85 5.69 2.69
N ILE A 48 12.12 6.81 2.58
CA ILE A 48 11.06 7.13 3.56
C ILE A 48 9.99 6.02 3.58
N LEU A 49 9.62 5.49 2.41
CA LEU A 49 8.68 4.37 2.33
C LEU A 49 9.23 3.10 2.98
N ASP A 50 10.50 2.76 2.73
CA ASP A 50 11.15 1.57 3.30
C ASP A 50 11.32 1.65 4.82
N ASP A 51 11.82 2.77 5.32
CA ASP A 51 12.31 2.87 6.70
C ASP A 51 11.28 3.55 7.64
N GLY A 52 10.40 4.39 7.08
CA GLY A 52 9.50 5.25 7.85
C GLY A 52 8.03 4.86 7.77
N VAL A 53 7.59 4.26 6.65
CA VAL A 53 6.15 3.98 6.41
C VAL A 53 5.85 2.49 6.52
N PHE A 54 6.62 1.62 5.85
CA PHE A 54 6.31 0.20 5.83
C PHE A 54 7.13 -0.57 6.87
N PRO A 55 6.49 -1.27 7.82
CA PRO A 55 7.24 -2.08 8.78
C PRO A 55 8.09 -3.14 8.06
N PRO A 56 9.34 -3.38 8.51
CA PRO A 56 10.20 -4.40 7.92
C PRO A 56 9.51 -5.78 7.86
N GLY A 57 9.49 -6.39 6.67
CA GLY A 57 8.86 -7.70 6.45
C GLY A 57 7.33 -7.69 6.40
N ALA A 58 6.67 -6.53 6.46
CA ALA A 58 5.23 -6.44 6.24
C ALA A 58 4.89 -6.83 4.78
N PRO A 59 3.85 -7.63 4.53
CA PRO A 59 3.39 -7.92 3.17
C PRO A 59 2.92 -6.65 2.45
N ALA A 60 2.91 -6.68 1.11
CA ALA A 60 2.44 -5.58 0.27
C ALA A 60 1.03 -5.12 0.68
N GLU A 61 0.16 -6.07 1.00
CA GLU A 61 -1.24 -5.84 1.38
C GLU A 61 -1.41 -5.01 2.67
N ARG A 62 -0.39 -4.93 3.52
CA ARG A 62 -0.44 -4.13 4.76
C ARG A 62 -0.17 -2.64 4.54
N GLY A 63 0.32 -2.25 3.37
CA GLY A 63 0.71 -0.88 3.10
C GLY A 63 0.64 -0.57 1.62
N LEU A 64 -0.24 0.34 1.24
CA LEU A 64 -0.45 0.77 -0.14
C LEU A 64 0.03 2.20 -0.35
N VAL A 65 0.56 2.46 -1.54
CA VAL A 65 0.86 3.82 -2.02
C VAL A 65 -0.14 4.14 -3.13
N PHE A 66 -0.91 5.22 -2.99
CA PHE A 66 -1.63 5.78 -4.15
C PHE A 66 -0.77 6.88 -4.76
N THR A 67 -0.61 6.88 -6.08
CA THR A 67 0.13 7.98 -6.73
C THR A 67 -0.82 9.10 -7.14
N LEU A 68 -0.35 10.34 -7.07
CA LEU A 68 -1.08 11.53 -7.50
C LEU A 68 -0.85 11.88 -8.98
N GLY A 69 -0.04 11.08 -9.69
CA GLY A 69 0.38 11.36 -11.06
C GLY A 69 1.86 11.67 -11.18
N ASP A 70 2.29 11.80 -12.43
CA ASP A 70 3.65 12.13 -12.85
C ASP A 70 4.64 11.12 -12.26
N ASN A 71 4.42 9.86 -12.65
CA ASN A 71 5.13 8.72 -12.05
C ASN A 71 6.58 8.66 -12.57
N ALA A 72 6.80 9.01 -13.84
CA ALA A 72 8.14 9.10 -14.43
C ALA A 72 8.27 10.34 -15.33
N TYR A 73 9.34 11.10 -15.13
CA TYR A 73 9.69 12.29 -15.90
C TYR A 73 10.68 12.00 -17.02
N ASP A 74 10.67 12.79 -18.10
CA ASP A 74 9.81 13.96 -18.33
C ASP A 74 8.52 13.64 -19.09
N THR A 75 8.39 12.46 -19.69
CA THR A 75 7.30 12.17 -20.63
C THR A 75 6.47 10.94 -20.30
N GLY A 76 6.72 10.32 -19.14
CA GLY A 76 6.11 9.04 -18.78
C GLY A 76 6.36 7.98 -19.84
N SER A 77 7.54 7.96 -20.46
CA SER A 77 7.87 6.97 -21.48
C SER A 77 8.26 5.64 -20.86
N PRO A 78 8.08 4.50 -21.58
CA PRO A 78 8.60 3.21 -21.12
C PRO A 78 10.10 3.22 -20.79
N GLY A 79 10.87 4.04 -21.51
CA GLY A 79 12.30 4.23 -21.26
C GLY A 79 12.58 4.91 -19.93
N GLU A 80 11.80 5.93 -19.55
CA GLU A 80 11.93 6.63 -18.27
C GLU A 80 11.46 5.76 -17.10
N PHE A 81 10.40 4.96 -17.27
CA PHE A 81 10.05 3.95 -16.28
C PHE A 81 11.17 2.92 -16.07
N THR A 82 11.79 2.44 -17.15
CA THR A 82 12.88 1.46 -17.06
C THR A 82 14.17 2.07 -16.49
N ALA A 83 14.51 3.31 -16.85
CA ALA A 83 15.77 3.94 -16.52
C ALA A 83 15.76 4.70 -15.19
N CYS A 84 14.62 5.28 -14.81
CA CYS A 84 14.51 6.15 -13.64
C CYS A 84 13.63 5.49 -12.56
N TYR A 85 12.40 5.10 -12.89
CA TYR A 85 11.45 4.59 -11.89
C TYR A 85 11.86 3.21 -11.34
N ASP A 86 12.23 2.28 -12.21
CA ASP A 86 12.47 0.89 -11.83
C ASP A 86 13.66 0.69 -10.89
N PRO A 87 14.82 1.36 -11.08
CA PRO A 87 15.93 1.29 -10.14
C PRO A 87 15.61 1.88 -8.76
N THR A 88 14.68 2.84 -8.69
CA THR A 88 14.30 3.53 -7.46
C THR A 88 12.98 2.96 -6.95
N TRP A 89 11.85 3.51 -7.35
CA TRP A 89 10.51 3.15 -6.91
C TRP A 89 10.00 1.79 -7.36
N GLY A 90 10.65 1.12 -8.33
CA GLY A 90 10.22 -0.18 -8.87
C GLY A 90 9.98 -1.26 -7.82
N ARG A 91 10.75 -1.25 -6.72
CA ARG A 91 10.58 -2.17 -5.58
C ARG A 91 9.23 -2.02 -4.85
N HIS A 92 8.59 -0.85 -4.97
CA HIS A 92 7.29 -0.54 -4.37
C HIS A 92 6.11 -0.86 -5.28
N ARG A 93 6.33 -1.30 -6.53
CA ARG A 93 5.28 -1.49 -7.55
C ARG A 93 4.12 -2.37 -7.09
N SER A 94 4.36 -3.40 -6.27
CA SER A 94 3.30 -4.26 -5.73
C SER A 94 2.36 -3.54 -4.75
N ARG A 95 2.86 -2.49 -4.08
CA ARG A 95 2.10 -1.62 -3.16
C ARG A 95 1.43 -0.46 -3.88
N THR A 96 1.88 -0.12 -5.09
CA THR A 96 1.41 1.05 -5.83
C THR A 96 0.01 0.85 -6.40
N ARG A 97 -0.84 1.87 -6.27
CA ARG A 97 -2.14 2.04 -6.93
C ARG A 97 -2.06 3.34 -7.72
N PRO A 98 -1.63 3.26 -9.00
CA PRO A 98 -1.21 4.46 -9.71
C PRO A 98 -2.40 5.27 -10.21
N ALA A 99 -2.27 6.59 -10.18
CA ALA A 99 -3.01 7.50 -11.04
C ALA A 99 -2.03 8.16 -12.02
N PRO A 100 -2.46 8.44 -13.27
CA PRO A 100 -1.66 9.20 -14.21
C PRO A 100 -1.80 10.71 -13.97
N GLY A 101 -0.70 11.45 -14.13
CA GLY A 101 -0.62 12.91 -14.16
C GLY A 101 -0.43 13.44 -15.58
N ASN A 102 -0.12 14.72 -15.74
CA ASN A 102 0.04 15.31 -17.07
C ASN A 102 1.28 14.83 -17.81
N HIS A 103 2.37 14.51 -17.10
CA HIS A 103 3.59 13.99 -17.72
C HIS A 103 3.43 12.56 -18.21
N ASP A 104 2.53 11.77 -17.60
CA ASP A 104 2.26 10.38 -17.99
C ASP A 104 1.51 10.27 -19.35
N TYR A 105 0.88 11.35 -19.81
CA TYR A 105 0.11 11.37 -21.07
C TYR A 105 0.89 11.89 -22.29
N ILE A 106 2.18 12.21 -22.14
CA ILE A 106 2.96 12.83 -23.24
C ILE A 106 3.27 11.82 -24.35
N THR A 107 3.54 10.56 -24.01
CA THR A 107 3.76 9.53 -25.03
C THR A 107 2.45 9.12 -25.73
N PRO A 108 2.47 8.78 -27.03
CA PRO A 108 1.27 8.36 -27.74
C PRO A 108 0.57 7.19 -27.05
N GLY A 109 -0.65 7.41 -26.60
CA GLY A 109 -1.43 6.37 -25.90
C GLY A 109 -0.99 6.10 -24.46
N ALA A 110 -0.18 6.99 -23.85
CA ALA A 110 0.35 6.82 -22.49
C ALA A 110 0.97 5.42 -22.31
N GLN A 111 2.00 5.14 -23.11
CA GLN A 111 2.59 3.80 -23.19
C GLN A 111 3.44 3.43 -21.97
N GLY A 112 3.74 4.40 -21.09
CA GLY A 112 4.37 4.16 -19.80
C GLY A 112 3.36 3.96 -18.69
#